data_AF-A0A7C5S0G5-F1
#
_entry.id   AF-A0A7C5S0G5-F1
#
_cell.length_a   1.000
_cell.length_b   1.000
_cell.length_c   1.000
_cell.angle_alpha   90.00
_cell.angle_beta   90.00
_cell.angle_gamma   90.00
#
_symmetry.space_group_name_H-M   'P 1'
#
loop_
_entity.id
_entity.type
_entity.pdbx_description
1 polymer ?
#
loop_
_entity_poly.entity_id
_entity_poly.type
_entity_poly.pdbx_seq_one_letter_code
_entity_poly.pdbx_strand_id
1 'polypeptide(L)'
;MNINFNPQERRDMNRLAAFIDSVAIYLFSFALVLLFLVQGCEERTYHILDVSGRDDESFDTGGNVQIPVDVCPENYTENRLELYPGPKIVFGTSSRINLSGIDISFEIQNEDYLRDFFEEFYDFYKKRYDRTRSNLMFKIQNYRGLENIFHKCNLKYDIKKGAYYLKTVKKNDQIIIYIVADDEEGFYNAAKSLSQMIFKNRFFMTSFYDYPYVALRGVAEAFYGRPWEENDRLDAITYLALLKFNIFLYSPKADAYAWAMWRTPFTEEEENKLRMIATHSKRLGIVPCYGIGPGYDIKFSNNRDYIALLKKYESLINLGFDRCLVLAFDDTQKSLSEEDKTRFSSMAEAQVYLAKRLYEDIKKIKSDIMLAFVPNDYTTEWAKNDTYLSFVAKELKDRYRIAWTGSVVVSP
;
A
#
# COMPACT_ATOMS: atom_id res chain seq x y z
N MET A 1 41.07 -20.60 23.44
CA MET A 1 41.36 -20.96 22.03
C MET A 1 41.49 -19.66 21.26
N ASN A 2 42.70 -19.30 20.81
CA ASN A 2 42.91 -18.12 19.97
C ASN A 2 42.49 -18.46 18.55
N ILE A 3 41.29 -18.02 18.15
CA ILE A 3 40.79 -18.16 16.79
C ILE A 3 41.37 -16.99 15.98
N ASN A 4 42.31 -17.29 15.11
CA ASN A 4 42.87 -16.33 14.16
C ASN A 4 41.92 -16.20 12.97
N PHE A 5 41.06 -15.18 13.00
CA PHE A 5 40.22 -14.80 11.87
C PHE A 5 41.07 -14.27 10.72
N ASN A 6 40.73 -14.69 9.50
CA ASN A 6 41.40 -14.21 8.30
C ASN A 6 41.04 -12.72 8.03
N PRO A 7 41.81 -12.00 7.19
CA PRO A 7 41.60 -10.57 6.94
C PRO A 7 40.22 -10.21 6.37
N GLN A 8 39.58 -11.14 5.65
CA GLN A 8 38.24 -10.97 5.08
C GLN A 8 37.17 -11.12 6.17
N GLU A 9 37.28 -12.14 7.03
CA GLU A 9 36.39 -12.32 8.17
C GLU A 9 36.48 -11.16 9.17
N ARG A 10 37.68 -10.58 9.34
CA ARG A 10 37.86 -9.35 10.13
C ARG A 10 37.20 -8.14 9.47
N ARG A 11 37.21 -8.03 8.13
CA ARG A 11 36.50 -6.97 7.40
C ARG A 11 34.99 -7.12 7.51
N ASP A 12 34.48 -8.34 7.41
CA ASP A 12 33.05 -8.61 7.46
C ASP A 12 32.52 -8.46 8.90
N MET A 13 33.29 -8.87 9.90
CA MET A 13 33.03 -8.57 11.32
C MET A 13 33.06 -7.07 11.62
N ASN A 14 34.01 -6.31 11.05
CA ASN A 14 34.07 -4.86 11.23
C ASN A 14 32.96 -4.13 10.49
N ARG A 15 32.46 -4.66 9.37
CA ARG A 15 31.26 -4.16 8.67
C ARG A 15 29.98 -4.48 9.45
N LEU A 16 29.89 -5.67 10.05
CA LEU A 16 28.78 -6.07 10.90
C LEU A 16 28.79 -5.26 12.21
N ALA A 17 29.95 -5.02 12.81
CA ALA A 17 30.11 -4.17 13.98
C ALA A 17 29.82 -2.69 13.66
N ALA A 18 30.27 -2.17 12.52
CA ALA A 18 29.91 -0.81 12.08
C ALA A 18 28.43 -0.68 11.72
N PHE A 19 27.78 -1.75 11.24
CA PHE A 19 26.33 -1.82 11.02
C PHE A 19 25.57 -1.94 12.34
N ILE A 20 26.10 -2.67 13.32
CA ILE A 20 25.51 -2.77 14.66
C ILE A 20 25.71 -1.47 15.44
N ASP A 21 26.85 -0.80 15.34
CA ASP A 21 27.12 0.49 15.99
C ASP A 21 26.35 1.64 15.32
N SER A 22 26.16 1.60 13.99
CA SER A 22 25.29 2.55 13.30
C SER A 22 23.80 2.32 13.59
N VAL A 23 23.39 1.09 13.89
CA VAL A 23 22.02 0.77 14.37
C VAL A 23 21.87 1.06 15.88
N ALA A 24 22.92 0.88 16.69
CA ALA A 24 22.91 1.10 18.14
C ALA A 24 22.83 2.57 18.55
N ILE A 25 23.38 3.48 17.74
CA ILE A 25 23.25 4.93 17.99
C ILE A 25 21.83 5.43 17.65
N TYR A 26 21.07 4.73 16.80
CA TYR A 26 19.65 5.03 16.53
C TYR A 26 18.67 4.27 17.44
N LEU A 27 19.14 3.27 18.19
CA LEU A 27 18.31 2.46 19.10
C LEU A 27 17.87 3.19 20.38
N PHE A 28 18.39 4.39 20.67
CA PHE A 28 17.89 5.21 21.78
C PHE A 28 16.67 6.09 21.44
N SER A 29 16.29 6.16 20.16
CA SER A 29 15.05 6.85 19.73
C SER A 29 14.04 5.91 19.05
N PHE A 30 14.41 4.66 18.76
CA PHE A 30 13.53 3.64 18.19
C PHE A 30 12.79 2.78 19.23
N ALA A 31 13.10 2.94 20.52
CA ALA A 31 12.56 2.11 21.60
C ALA A 31 11.10 2.42 22.02
N LEU A 32 10.36 3.29 21.30
CA LEU A 32 8.95 3.57 21.62
C LEU A 32 7.91 3.13 20.57
N VAL A 33 8.32 2.56 19.43
CA VAL A 33 7.36 2.15 18.37
C VAL A 33 7.47 0.66 17.98
N LEU A 34 8.49 -0.07 18.44
CA LEU A 34 8.69 -1.48 18.09
C LEU A 34 8.53 -2.48 19.25
N LEU A 35 8.00 -2.05 20.41
CA LEU A 35 7.82 -2.90 21.60
C LEU A 35 6.36 -3.30 21.90
N PHE A 36 5.42 -3.11 20.97
CA PHE A 36 4.01 -3.54 21.15
C PHE A 36 3.51 -4.62 20.17
N LEU A 37 4.37 -5.25 19.36
CA LEU A 37 3.95 -6.34 18.47
C LEU A 37 4.31 -7.75 18.94
N VAL A 38 4.76 -7.91 20.19
CA VAL A 38 4.90 -9.23 20.84
C VAL A 38 4.36 -9.17 22.27
N GLN A 39 3.09 -8.80 22.43
CA GLN A 39 2.26 -9.19 23.58
C GLN A 39 0.81 -8.75 23.33
N GLY A 40 -0.12 -9.71 23.40
CA GLY A 40 -1.54 -9.44 23.48
C GLY A 40 -2.27 -9.49 22.13
N CYS A 41 -2.83 -10.66 21.82
CA CYS A 41 -4.18 -10.67 21.30
C CYS A 41 -5.05 -9.87 22.29
N GLU A 42 -5.44 -8.66 21.93
CA GLU A 42 -6.66 -8.00 22.39
C GLU A 42 -6.91 -6.79 21.48
N GLU A 43 -8.07 -6.84 20.82
CA GLU A 43 -8.69 -5.85 19.92
C GLU A 43 -8.17 -4.41 20.05
N ARG A 44 -7.31 -3.96 19.12
CA ARG A 44 -7.10 -2.54 18.84
C ARG A 44 -7.05 -2.30 17.34
N THR A 45 -8.24 -2.08 16.81
CA THR A 45 -8.51 -1.76 15.41
C THR A 45 -8.24 -0.27 15.19
N TYR A 46 -7.35 0.08 14.26
CA TYR A 46 -7.33 1.43 13.71
C TYR A 46 -8.58 1.60 12.86
N HIS A 47 -9.50 2.46 13.27
CA HIS A 47 -10.70 2.78 12.51
C HIS A 47 -10.39 3.87 11.49
N ILE A 48 -10.09 3.47 10.24
CA ILE A 48 -10.52 4.28 9.11
C ILE A 48 -12.02 3.99 9.00
N LEU A 49 -12.87 5.02 9.13
CA LEU A 49 -14.29 4.90 8.81
C LEU A 49 -14.40 4.53 7.32
N ASP A 50 -14.47 3.22 7.07
CA ASP A 50 -14.81 2.71 5.76
C ASP A 50 -16.32 2.72 5.59
N VAL A 51 -16.85 3.88 5.24
CA VAL A 51 -18.25 4.04 4.84
C VAL A 51 -18.30 4.32 3.34
N SER A 52 -17.93 3.31 2.56
CA SER A 52 -18.35 3.24 1.16
C SER A 52 -18.76 1.82 0.82
N GLY A 53 -20.03 1.50 1.11
CA GLY A 53 -20.80 0.67 0.20
C GLY A 53 -21.01 1.50 -1.07
N ARG A 54 -20.06 1.41 -1.99
CA ARG A 54 -20.28 1.79 -3.38
C ARG A 54 -19.95 0.57 -4.20
N ASP A 55 -20.98 0.10 -4.89
CA ASP A 55 -20.90 -0.85 -5.97
C ASP A 55 -20.01 -0.21 -7.06
N ASP A 56 -18.72 -0.46 -6.99
CA ASP A 56 -17.81 -0.19 -8.10
C ASP A 56 -18.07 -1.27 -9.14
N GLU A 57 -18.72 -0.82 -10.21
CA GLU A 57 -18.82 -1.35 -11.58
C GLU A 57 -18.86 -2.88 -11.73
N SER A 58 -19.97 -3.36 -12.31
CA SER A 58 -20.16 -4.73 -12.77
C SER A 58 -18.94 -5.22 -13.56
N PHE A 59 -18.08 -6.01 -12.91
CA PHE A 59 -16.95 -6.65 -13.55
C PHE A 59 -17.46 -7.83 -14.38
N ASP A 60 -16.97 -7.89 -15.61
CA ASP A 60 -17.32 -8.88 -16.63
C ASP A 60 -17.24 -10.31 -16.08
N THR A 61 -18.40 -10.86 -15.70
CA THR A 61 -18.59 -12.29 -15.42
C THR A 61 -18.59 -13.13 -16.72
N GLY A 62 -18.30 -12.50 -17.87
CA GLY A 62 -18.51 -13.01 -19.21
C GLY A 62 -17.29 -13.70 -19.80
N GLY A 63 -16.98 -14.89 -19.28
CA GLY A 63 -16.18 -15.85 -20.01
C GLY A 63 -16.26 -17.18 -19.32
N ASN A 64 -16.65 -18.24 -20.05
CA ASN A 64 -16.47 -19.62 -19.61
C ASN A 64 -14.96 -19.91 -19.50
N VAL A 65 -14.33 -19.36 -18.47
CA VAL A 65 -12.97 -19.68 -18.09
C VAL A 65 -13.05 -21.11 -17.59
N GLN A 66 -12.50 -22.03 -18.37
CA GLN A 66 -12.50 -23.44 -18.04
C GLN A 66 -11.56 -23.67 -16.87
N ILE A 67 -12.09 -23.54 -15.65
CA ILE A 67 -11.33 -23.67 -14.41
C ILE A 67 -10.74 -25.09 -14.35
N PRO A 68 -9.41 -25.24 -14.13
CA PRO A 68 -8.76 -26.55 -14.07
C PRO A 68 -9.40 -27.50 -13.06
N VAL A 69 -9.36 -28.82 -13.34
CA VAL A 69 -9.98 -29.86 -12.49
C VAL A 69 -9.29 -29.94 -11.12
N ASP A 70 -7.98 -29.70 -11.11
CA ASP A 70 -7.10 -29.75 -9.96
C ASP A 70 -6.99 -28.41 -9.21
N VAL A 71 -7.94 -27.48 -9.39
CA VAL A 71 -7.90 -26.19 -8.67
C VAL A 71 -8.37 -26.30 -7.21
N CYS A 72 -9.19 -27.30 -6.89
CA CYS A 72 -9.79 -27.42 -5.58
C CYS A 72 -8.75 -27.75 -4.50
N PRO A 73 -8.95 -27.29 -3.25
CA PRO A 73 -7.97 -27.53 -2.19
C PRO A 73 -7.64 -29.00 -2.01
N GLU A 74 -6.37 -29.27 -1.69
CA GLU A 74 -5.90 -30.60 -1.30
C GLU A 74 -5.64 -30.62 0.20
N ASN A 75 -5.97 -31.74 0.84
CA ASN A 75 -5.61 -31.99 2.24
C ASN A 75 -4.13 -32.36 2.30
N TYR A 76 -3.28 -31.36 2.50
CA TYR A 76 -1.90 -31.64 2.87
C TYR A 76 -1.79 -31.92 4.38
N THR A 77 -0.76 -32.67 4.78
CA THR A 77 -0.62 -33.23 6.14
C THR A 77 0.01 -32.29 7.16
N GLU A 78 0.60 -31.17 6.74
CA GLU A 78 1.25 -30.20 7.62
C GLU A 78 0.61 -28.81 7.47
N ASN A 79 0.65 -28.00 8.53
CA ASN A 79 0.19 -26.61 8.52
C ASN A 79 1.31 -25.68 9.02
N ARG A 80 2.37 -25.53 8.20
CA ARG A 80 3.60 -24.81 8.56
C ARG A 80 4.00 -23.72 7.55
N LEU A 81 3.00 -23.11 6.91
CA LEU A 81 3.24 -21.98 6.02
C LEU A 81 3.44 -20.70 6.84
N GLU A 82 4.68 -20.21 6.85
CA GLU A 82 5.05 -18.95 7.48
C GLU A 82 5.09 -17.86 6.40
N LEU A 83 4.00 -17.10 6.30
CA LEU A 83 3.91 -15.89 5.48
C LEU A 83 3.54 -14.72 6.37
N TYR A 84 3.91 -13.51 5.96
CA TYR A 84 3.53 -12.30 6.66
C TYR A 84 3.08 -11.19 5.70
N PRO A 85 1.86 -10.64 5.86
CA PRO A 85 0.79 -11.12 6.74
C PRO A 85 0.34 -12.55 6.41
N GLY A 86 0.06 -13.33 7.46
CA GLY A 86 -0.36 -14.71 7.32
C GLY A 86 -1.75 -14.84 6.69
N PRO A 87 -1.95 -15.86 5.83
CA PRO A 87 -3.23 -16.09 5.17
C PRO A 87 -4.34 -16.43 6.16
N LYS A 88 -5.57 -15.97 5.88
CA LYS A 88 -6.71 -16.25 6.77
C LYS A 88 -7.12 -17.71 6.80
N ILE A 89 -7.07 -18.40 5.65
CA ILE A 89 -7.55 -19.76 5.53
C ILE A 89 -6.50 -20.59 4.79
N VAL A 90 -5.83 -21.49 5.50
CA VAL A 90 -4.90 -22.45 4.90
C VAL A 90 -5.60 -23.82 4.84
N PHE A 91 -5.77 -24.33 3.62
CA PHE A 91 -6.38 -25.64 3.40
C PHE A 91 -5.38 -26.79 3.57
N GLY A 92 -4.09 -26.50 3.36
CA GLY A 92 -2.99 -27.38 3.78
C GLY A 92 -1.66 -26.96 3.18
N THR A 93 -0.57 -27.49 3.74
CA THR A 93 0.81 -27.31 3.24
C THR A 93 1.56 -28.63 3.12
N SER A 94 2.32 -28.83 2.04
CA SER A 94 3.19 -30.00 1.88
C SER A 94 4.49 -29.88 2.67
N SER A 95 5.27 -30.96 2.66
CA SER A 95 6.69 -30.91 2.99
C SER A 95 7.46 -29.95 2.06
N ARG A 96 8.56 -29.39 2.58
CA ARG A 96 9.39 -28.39 1.89
C ARG A 96 10.09 -28.99 0.68
N ILE A 97 9.97 -28.34 -0.48
CA ILE A 97 10.79 -28.60 -1.66
C ILE A 97 12.12 -27.86 -1.49
N ASN A 98 13.24 -28.57 -1.59
CA ASN A 98 14.58 -27.97 -1.60
C ASN A 98 14.93 -27.49 -3.01
N LEU A 99 15.21 -26.20 -3.15
CA LEU A 99 15.61 -25.54 -4.40
C LEU A 99 17.14 -25.36 -4.51
N SER A 100 17.91 -25.94 -3.59
CA SER A 100 19.37 -25.83 -3.62
C SER A 100 19.94 -26.60 -4.80
N GLY A 101 20.67 -25.92 -5.69
CA GLY A 101 21.23 -26.53 -6.91
C GLY A 101 20.22 -26.72 -8.03
N ILE A 102 19.02 -26.14 -7.91
CA ILE A 102 17.99 -26.11 -8.96
C ILE A 102 17.99 -24.72 -9.59
N ASP A 103 17.98 -24.67 -10.91
CA ASP A 103 17.74 -23.45 -11.67
C ASP A 103 16.22 -23.26 -11.85
N ILE A 104 15.75 -22.05 -11.55
CA ILE A 104 14.34 -21.70 -11.49
C ILE A 104 13.99 -20.82 -12.68
N SER A 105 12.94 -21.19 -13.41
CA SER A 105 12.35 -20.34 -14.45
C SER A 105 10.87 -20.07 -14.16
N PHE A 106 10.35 -18.96 -14.68
CA PHE A 106 8.96 -18.57 -14.55
C PHE A 106 8.30 -18.43 -15.92
N GLU A 107 7.09 -18.96 -16.05
CA GLU A 107 6.17 -18.70 -17.16
C GLU A 107 4.92 -18.06 -16.56
N ILE A 108 4.58 -16.83 -16.96
CA ILE A 108 3.48 -16.05 -16.39
C ILE A 108 2.42 -15.85 -17.47
N GLN A 109 1.20 -16.29 -17.22
CA GLN A 109 0.06 -16.08 -18.12
C GLN A 109 -0.24 -14.58 -18.27
N ASN A 110 -0.33 -14.11 -19.51
CA ASN A 110 -0.45 -12.71 -19.96
C ASN A 110 -1.22 -11.77 -19.00
N GLU A 111 -0.47 -11.07 -18.15
CA GLU A 111 -0.85 -9.83 -17.48
C GLU A 111 0.44 -9.00 -17.32
N ASP A 112 0.62 -7.96 -18.13
CA ASP A 112 1.88 -7.21 -18.23
C ASP A 112 2.31 -6.61 -16.87
N TYR A 113 1.36 -6.14 -16.06
CA TYR A 113 1.64 -5.52 -14.77
C TYR A 113 2.14 -6.50 -13.70
N LEU A 114 1.69 -7.77 -13.74
CA LEU A 114 2.19 -8.80 -12.83
C LEU A 114 3.59 -9.23 -13.22
N ARG A 115 3.92 -9.23 -14.52
CA ARG A 115 5.29 -9.50 -14.97
C ARG A 115 6.26 -8.48 -14.36
N ASP A 116 5.96 -7.19 -14.45
CA ASP A 116 6.84 -6.14 -13.90
C ASP A 116 7.02 -6.27 -12.36
N PHE A 117 5.94 -6.63 -11.65
CA PHE A 117 6.00 -6.95 -10.21
C PHE A 117 6.93 -8.14 -9.94
N PHE A 118 6.72 -9.22 -10.66
CA PHE A 118 7.48 -10.45 -10.48
C PHE A 118 8.94 -10.27 -10.89
N GLU A 119 9.23 -9.47 -11.92
CA GLU A 119 10.61 -9.11 -12.29
C GLU A 119 11.32 -8.38 -11.14
N GLU A 120 10.69 -7.40 -10.48
CA GLU A 120 11.30 -6.73 -9.33
C GLU A 120 11.68 -7.72 -8.22
N PHE A 121 10.75 -8.58 -7.82
CA PHE A 121 10.97 -9.47 -6.68
C PHE A 121 11.77 -10.73 -7.03
N TYR A 122 11.72 -11.20 -8.29
CA TYR A 122 12.46 -12.38 -8.74
C TYR A 122 13.81 -12.08 -9.35
N ASP A 123 14.08 -10.86 -9.82
CA ASP A 123 15.44 -10.50 -10.22
C ASP A 123 16.41 -10.64 -9.04
N PHE A 124 15.94 -10.39 -7.81
CA PHE A 124 16.67 -10.75 -6.60
C PHE A 124 17.02 -12.25 -6.49
N TYR A 125 16.16 -13.12 -7.03
CA TYR A 125 16.32 -14.59 -7.00
C TYR A 125 17.01 -15.18 -8.24
N LYS A 126 17.21 -14.41 -9.32
CA LYS A 126 17.87 -14.89 -10.54
C LYS A 126 19.33 -15.26 -10.26
N LYS A 127 19.60 -16.56 -10.06
CA LYS A 127 20.97 -17.11 -10.10
C LYS A 127 21.43 -17.25 -11.55
N ARG A 128 22.74 -17.10 -11.77
CA ARG A 128 23.38 -17.27 -13.08
C ARG A 128 23.11 -18.70 -13.60
N TYR A 129 22.56 -18.80 -14.81
CA TYR A 129 22.21 -20.06 -15.48
C TYR A 129 23.42 -21.01 -15.55
N ASP A 130 23.26 -22.22 -15.01
CA ASP A 130 24.30 -23.25 -14.97
C ASP A 130 23.78 -24.54 -15.62
N ARG A 131 24.37 -24.92 -16.75
CA ARG A 131 24.00 -26.09 -17.55
C ARG A 131 24.14 -27.44 -16.81
N THR A 132 24.75 -27.47 -15.64
CA THR A 132 24.90 -28.68 -14.82
C THR A 132 23.76 -28.89 -13.82
N ARG A 133 22.83 -27.93 -13.70
CA ARG A 133 21.72 -27.96 -12.73
C ARG A 133 20.42 -28.48 -13.32
N SER A 134 19.60 -29.11 -12.48
CA SER A 134 18.22 -29.46 -12.82
C SER A 134 17.37 -28.19 -12.92
N ASN A 135 16.46 -28.14 -13.90
CA ASN A 135 15.55 -27.02 -14.09
C ASN A 135 14.20 -27.33 -13.45
N LEU A 136 13.62 -26.35 -12.73
CA LEU A 136 12.26 -26.40 -12.22
C LEU A 136 11.51 -25.17 -12.72
N MET A 137 10.44 -25.41 -13.48
CA MET A 137 9.64 -24.32 -14.04
C MET A 137 8.42 -24.03 -13.17
N PHE A 138 8.24 -22.76 -12.81
CA PHE A 138 7.06 -22.24 -12.15
C PHE A 138 6.12 -21.62 -13.17
N LYS A 139 4.95 -22.23 -13.37
CA LYS A 139 3.94 -21.75 -14.30
C LYS A 139 2.81 -21.07 -13.54
N ILE A 140 2.75 -19.74 -13.60
CA ILE A 140 1.74 -18.92 -12.94
C ILE A 140 0.55 -18.76 -13.88
N GLN A 141 -0.62 -19.24 -13.45
CA GLN A 141 -1.87 -19.17 -14.19
C GLN A 141 -2.87 -18.35 -13.39
N ASN A 142 -3.26 -17.21 -13.97
CA ASN A 142 -4.13 -16.23 -13.35
C ASN A 142 -5.56 -16.44 -13.86
N TYR A 143 -6.53 -16.44 -12.95
CA TYR A 143 -7.94 -16.55 -13.27
C TYR A 143 -8.76 -15.53 -12.47
N ARG A 144 -9.91 -15.14 -13.04
CA ARG A 144 -10.96 -14.40 -12.33
C ARG A 144 -12.11 -15.34 -11.96
N GLY A 145 -12.92 -14.94 -10.99
CA GLY A 145 -14.10 -15.68 -10.54
C GLY A 145 -13.82 -16.54 -9.31
N LEU A 146 -13.53 -15.90 -8.17
CA LEU A 146 -13.42 -16.60 -6.88
C LEU A 146 -14.70 -17.40 -6.56
N GLU A 147 -15.87 -16.83 -6.85
CA GLU A 147 -17.17 -17.48 -6.62
C GLU A 147 -17.30 -18.82 -7.37
N ASN A 148 -16.84 -18.87 -8.62
CA ASN A 148 -16.88 -20.08 -9.43
C ASN A 148 -16.04 -21.21 -8.81
N ILE A 149 -14.89 -20.87 -8.22
CA ILE A 149 -14.05 -21.85 -7.52
C ILE A 149 -14.70 -22.28 -6.23
N PHE A 150 -15.24 -21.35 -5.45
CA PHE A 150 -15.89 -21.69 -4.19
C PHE A 150 -17.08 -22.60 -4.42
N HIS A 151 -17.92 -22.31 -5.42
CA HIS A 151 -19.01 -23.18 -5.83
C HIS A 151 -18.48 -24.55 -6.29
N LYS A 152 -17.52 -24.60 -7.23
CA LYS A 152 -16.95 -25.85 -7.76
C LYS A 152 -16.36 -26.74 -6.67
N CYS A 153 -15.70 -26.13 -5.68
CA CYS A 153 -14.98 -26.84 -4.62
C CYS A 153 -15.79 -26.96 -3.33
N ASN A 154 -17.08 -26.62 -3.35
CA ASN A 154 -17.99 -26.64 -2.20
C ASN A 154 -17.43 -25.87 -0.98
N LEU A 155 -16.80 -24.72 -1.24
CA LEU A 155 -16.33 -23.77 -0.25
C LEU A 155 -17.37 -22.67 -0.05
N LYS A 156 -17.46 -22.12 1.17
CA LYS A 156 -18.41 -21.06 1.52
C LYS A 156 -17.68 -19.95 2.26
N TYR A 157 -17.19 -18.97 1.50
CA TYR A 157 -16.46 -17.82 2.03
C TYR A 157 -16.93 -16.53 1.37
N ASP A 158 -16.94 -15.45 2.15
CA ASP A 158 -17.26 -14.11 1.66
C ASP A 158 -16.11 -13.58 0.81
N ILE A 159 -16.41 -13.07 -0.38
CA ILE A 159 -15.43 -12.43 -1.25
C ILE A 159 -15.31 -10.96 -0.86
N LYS A 160 -14.07 -10.50 -0.64
CA LYS A 160 -13.74 -9.13 -0.29
C LYS A 160 -12.81 -8.53 -1.34
N LYS A 161 -12.77 -7.20 -1.43
CA LYS A 161 -11.77 -6.49 -2.24
C LYS A 161 -10.36 -6.90 -1.81
N GLY A 162 -9.48 -7.15 -2.78
CA GLY A 162 -8.11 -7.59 -2.55
C GLY A 162 -7.99 -9.05 -2.12
N ALA A 163 -9.09 -9.82 -2.17
CA ALA A 163 -9.06 -11.25 -1.86
C ALA A 163 -8.48 -12.08 -3.01
N TYR A 164 -7.86 -13.20 -2.66
CA TYR A 164 -7.31 -14.14 -3.63
C TYR A 164 -7.23 -15.54 -3.07
N TYR A 165 -7.34 -16.52 -3.97
CA TYR A 165 -7.06 -17.92 -3.73
C TYR A 165 -5.76 -18.29 -4.43
N LEU A 166 -4.86 -18.97 -3.73
CA LEU A 166 -3.60 -19.48 -4.26
C LEU A 166 -3.52 -20.98 -4.04
N LYS A 167 -3.27 -21.74 -5.11
CA LYS A 167 -2.95 -23.17 -5.04
C LYS A 167 -1.71 -23.49 -5.86
N THR A 168 -0.86 -24.36 -5.33
CA THR A 168 0.28 -24.91 -6.06
C THR A 168 0.04 -26.38 -6.38
N VAL A 169 0.41 -26.84 -7.58
CA VAL A 169 0.34 -28.25 -8.00
C VAL A 169 1.65 -28.66 -8.66
N LYS A 170 2.20 -29.81 -8.30
CA LYS A 170 3.41 -30.35 -8.93
C LYS A 170 3.02 -31.33 -10.04
N LYS A 171 3.50 -31.10 -11.26
CA LYS A 171 3.36 -32.02 -12.40
C LYS A 171 4.73 -32.21 -13.04
N ASN A 172 5.32 -33.41 -12.91
CA ASN A 172 6.67 -33.71 -13.37
C ASN A 172 7.70 -32.67 -12.84
N ASP A 173 8.46 -32.04 -13.73
CA ASP A 173 9.45 -31.00 -13.44
C ASP A 173 8.85 -29.57 -13.48
N GLN A 174 7.54 -29.45 -13.27
CA GLN A 174 6.81 -28.19 -13.24
C GLN A 174 6.04 -28.02 -11.94
N ILE A 175 6.06 -26.80 -11.41
CA ILE A 175 5.16 -26.32 -10.37
C ILE A 175 4.18 -25.37 -11.03
N ILE A 176 2.91 -25.75 -11.07
CA ILE A 176 1.82 -24.89 -11.51
C ILE A 176 1.31 -24.11 -10.31
N ILE A 177 1.16 -22.80 -10.44
CA ILE A 177 0.60 -21.92 -9.43
C ILE A 177 -0.68 -21.33 -9.99
N TYR A 178 -1.80 -21.69 -9.39
CA TYR A 178 -3.10 -21.12 -9.65
C TYR A 178 -3.30 -19.92 -8.74
N ILE A 179 -3.45 -18.73 -9.33
CA ILE A 179 -3.85 -17.50 -8.63
C ILE A 179 -5.22 -17.11 -9.14
N VAL A 180 -6.16 -16.91 -8.21
CA VAL A 180 -7.53 -16.54 -8.56
C VAL A 180 -7.97 -15.36 -7.72
N ALA A 181 -8.34 -14.27 -8.38
CA ALA A 181 -8.74 -13.02 -7.75
C ALA A 181 -9.73 -12.28 -8.65
N ASP A 182 -10.58 -11.44 -8.07
CA ASP A 182 -11.59 -10.69 -8.83
C ASP A 182 -11.18 -9.25 -9.14
N ASP A 183 -10.12 -8.75 -8.49
CA ASP A 183 -9.56 -7.42 -8.69
C ASP A 183 -8.03 -7.42 -8.75
N GLU A 184 -7.47 -6.31 -9.23
CA GLU A 184 -6.03 -6.08 -9.38
C GLU A 184 -5.28 -6.20 -8.03
N GLU A 185 -5.88 -5.72 -6.94
CA GLU A 185 -5.28 -5.77 -5.61
C GLU A 185 -5.12 -7.22 -5.12
N GLY A 186 -6.09 -8.09 -5.41
CA GLY A 186 -6.02 -9.52 -5.10
C GLY A 186 -4.88 -10.22 -5.83
N PHE A 187 -4.68 -9.90 -7.12
CA PHE A 187 -3.53 -10.42 -7.87
C PHE A 187 -2.19 -9.94 -7.29
N TYR A 188 -2.07 -8.66 -6.94
CA TYR A 188 -0.87 -8.17 -6.25
C TYR A 188 -0.65 -8.85 -4.90
N ASN A 189 -1.70 -9.03 -4.08
CA ASN A 189 -1.59 -9.72 -2.78
C ASN A 189 -1.17 -11.19 -2.92
N ALA A 190 -1.63 -11.87 -3.98
CA ALA A 190 -1.19 -13.21 -4.34
C ALA A 190 0.29 -13.24 -4.73
N ALA A 191 0.71 -12.33 -5.59
CA ALA A 191 2.10 -12.20 -6.03
C ALA A 191 3.05 -11.93 -4.85
N LYS A 192 2.65 -11.05 -3.92
CA LYS A 192 3.37 -10.74 -2.67
C LYS A 192 3.50 -11.96 -1.75
N SER A 193 2.50 -12.84 -1.73
CA SER A 193 2.60 -14.10 -0.97
C SER A 193 3.52 -15.09 -1.64
N LEU A 194 3.43 -15.19 -2.96
CA LEU A 194 4.25 -16.09 -3.74
C LEU A 194 5.75 -15.72 -3.63
N SER A 195 6.09 -14.43 -3.63
CA SER A 195 7.47 -13.97 -3.45
C SER A 195 8.06 -14.38 -2.09
N GLN A 196 7.22 -14.49 -1.04
CA GLN A 196 7.62 -14.97 0.28
C GLN A 196 7.70 -16.51 0.36
N MET A 197 6.92 -17.23 -0.46
CA MET A 197 6.94 -18.70 -0.52
C MET A 197 8.26 -19.24 -1.11
N ILE A 198 8.95 -18.45 -1.93
CA ILE A 198 10.27 -18.79 -2.47
C ILE A 198 11.33 -18.13 -1.59
N PHE A 199 11.71 -18.79 -0.50
CA PHE A 199 12.65 -18.20 0.48
C PHE A 199 13.79 -19.15 0.82
N LYS A 200 15.03 -18.64 0.87
CA LYS A 200 16.25 -19.39 1.24
C LYS A 200 16.38 -20.76 0.53
N ASN A 201 16.12 -20.80 -0.78
CA ASN A 201 16.13 -22.02 -1.59
C ASN A 201 15.11 -23.08 -1.12
N ARG A 202 13.93 -22.66 -0.67
CA ARG A 202 12.84 -23.57 -0.28
C ARG A 202 11.53 -23.09 -0.87
N PHE A 203 10.63 -24.05 -1.12
CA PHE A 203 9.26 -23.79 -1.56
C PHE A 203 8.29 -24.73 -0.85
N PHE A 204 7.10 -24.23 -0.54
CA PHE A 204 6.03 -25.03 0.04
C PHE A 204 4.93 -25.21 -1.00
N MET A 205 4.47 -26.44 -1.21
CA MET A 205 3.19 -26.62 -1.88
C MET A 205 2.09 -26.28 -0.89
N THR A 206 1.09 -25.53 -1.31
CA THR A 206 0.02 -25.06 -0.45
C THR A 206 -1.25 -24.78 -1.24
N SER A 207 -2.36 -24.72 -0.52
CA SER A 207 -3.61 -24.12 -0.96
C SER A 207 -4.11 -23.22 0.17
N PHE A 208 -4.40 -21.96 -0.14
CA PHE A 208 -4.96 -21.04 0.84
C PHE A 208 -5.82 -19.95 0.17
N TYR A 209 -6.74 -19.42 0.97
CA TYR A 209 -7.55 -18.24 0.66
C TYR A 209 -7.18 -17.12 1.64
N ASP A 210 -6.95 -15.93 1.12
CA ASP A 210 -6.58 -14.77 1.93
C ASP A 210 -7.26 -13.49 1.44
N TYR A 211 -7.41 -12.54 2.35
CA TYR A 211 -8.04 -11.25 2.11
C TYR A 211 -7.65 -10.23 3.20
N PRO A 212 -7.64 -8.92 2.89
CA PRO A 212 -7.40 -7.89 3.89
C PRO A 212 -8.63 -7.67 4.79
N TYR A 213 -8.40 -7.36 6.07
CA TYR A 213 -9.46 -6.87 6.97
C TYR A 213 -9.70 -5.36 6.83
N VAL A 214 -8.64 -4.62 6.46
CA VAL A 214 -8.67 -3.16 6.33
C VAL A 214 -8.42 -2.81 4.87
N ALA A 215 -9.34 -2.05 4.26
CA ALA A 215 -9.28 -1.71 2.84
C ALA A 215 -8.08 -0.82 2.49
N LEU A 216 -7.75 0.16 3.33
CA LEU A 216 -6.61 1.05 3.14
C LEU A 216 -5.53 0.77 4.19
N ARG A 217 -4.34 0.40 3.72
CA ARG A 217 -3.23 -0.01 4.58
C ARG A 217 -1.99 0.65 4.02
N GLY A 218 -1.39 1.56 4.77
CA GLY A 218 -0.19 2.23 4.31
C GLY A 218 0.59 2.98 5.35
N VAL A 219 1.57 3.72 4.84
CA VAL A 219 2.39 4.65 5.61
C VAL A 219 2.26 6.04 5.01
N ALA A 220 2.24 7.04 5.89
CA ALA A 220 2.33 8.44 5.51
C ALA A 220 3.70 8.99 5.92
N GLU A 221 4.46 9.48 4.95
CA GLU A 221 5.63 10.32 5.23
C GLU A 221 5.14 11.73 5.55
N ALA A 222 4.64 11.92 6.78
CA ALA A 222 4.01 13.17 7.23
C ALA A 222 4.63 13.74 8.52
N PHE A 223 5.80 13.23 8.92
CA PHE A 223 6.49 13.65 10.14
C PHE A 223 7.26 14.96 9.96
N TYR A 224 7.51 15.63 11.09
CA TYR A 224 8.40 16.77 11.17
C TYR A 224 9.86 16.33 11.17
N GLY A 225 10.72 17.07 10.46
CA GLY A 225 12.16 16.83 10.42
C GLY A 225 12.68 16.62 9.00
N ARG A 226 13.83 15.93 8.92
CA ARG A 226 14.48 15.62 7.63
C ARG A 226 13.61 14.63 6.85
N PRO A 227 13.13 14.96 5.63
CA PRO A 227 12.38 14.02 4.82
C PRO A 227 13.25 12.82 4.45
N TRP A 228 12.63 11.71 4.08
CA TRP A 228 13.37 10.56 3.57
C TRP A 228 14.14 10.94 2.31
N GLU A 229 15.32 10.35 2.16
CA GLU A 229 16.03 10.39 0.89
C GLU A 229 15.23 9.62 -0.17
N GLU A 230 15.47 9.92 -1.43
CA GLU A 230 14.70 9.33 -2.53
C GLU A 230 14.79 7.80 -2.54
N ASN A 231 16.00 7.25 -2.42
CA ASN A 231 16.20 5.80 -2.39
C ASN A 231 15.55 5.15 -1.15
N ASP A 232 15.68 5.76 0.02
CA ASP A 232 15.02 5.26 1.24
C ASP A 232 13.51 5.18 1.08
N ARG A 233 12.91 6.16 0.38
CA ARG A 233 11.48 6.17 0.07
C ARG A 233 11.08 5.05 -0.89
N LEU A 234 11.87 4.81 -1.95
CA LEU A 234 11.61 3.71 -2.88
C LEU A 234 11.76 2.34 -2.19
N ASP A 235 12.77 2.19 -1.34
CA ASP A 235 12.98 0.98 -0.53
C ASP A 235 11.84 0.76 0.47
N ALA A 236 11.37 1.83 1.12
CA ALA A 236 10.21 1.78 2.00
C ALA A 236 8.95 1.32 1.25
N ILE A 237 8.68 1.87 0.06
CA ILE A 237 7.54 1.44 -0.79
C ILE A 237 7.66 -0.04 -1.16
N THR A 238 8.85 -0.51 -1.55
CA THR A 238 9.10 -1.93 -1.85
C THR A 238 8.82 -2.82 -0.64
N TYR A 239 9.31 -2.42 0.55
CA TYR A 239 9.07 -3.16 1.78
C TYR A 239 7.59 -3.19 2.18
N LEU A 240 6.89 -2.07 2.04
CA LEU A 240 5.45 -1.98 2.28
C LEU A 240 4.66 -2.89 1.33
N ALA A 241 5.04 -2.93 0.05
CA ALA A 241 4.43 -3.82 -0.91
C ALA A 241 4.57 -5.29 -0.49
N LEU A 242 5.75 -5.73 -0.06
CA LEU A 242 5.96 -7.11 0.44
C LEU A 242 5.01 -7.47 1.58
N LEU A 243 4.67 -6.51 2.44
CA LEU A 243 3.78 -6.68 3.59
C LEU A 243 2.29 -6.48 3.25
N LYS A 244 1.92 -6.45 1.96
CA LYS A 244 0.54 -6.26 1.48
C LYS A 244 -0.09 -4.92 1.88
N PHE A 245 0.72 -3.91 2.18
CA PHE A 245 0.22 -2.53 2.13
C PHE A 245 -0.15 -2.17 0.69
N ASN A 246 -1.05 -1.19 0.52
CA ASN A 246 -1.60 -0.79 -0.77
C ASN A 246 -1.64 0.72 -1.00
N ILE A 247 -1.17 1.53 -0.06
CA ILE A 247 -1.18 2.99 -0.18
C ILE A 247 0.08 3.59 0.45
N PHE A 248 0.62 4.63 -0.16
CA PHE A 248 1.74 5.41 0.36
C PHE A 248 1.43 6.89 0.23
N LEU A 249 1.42 7.63 1.35
CA LEU A 249 1.18 9.07 1.35
C LEU A 249 2.50 9.83 1.40
N TYR A 250 2.82 10.48 0.28
CA TYR A 250 3.85 11.50 0.19
C TYR A 250 3.28 12.84 0.70
N SER A 251 3.64 13.22 1.92
CA SER A 251 3.31 14.54 2.46
C SER A 251 4.38 15.08 3.42
N PRO A 252 5.68 15.08 3.04
CA PRO A 252 6.73 15.50 3.96
C PRO A 252 6.50 16.97 4.35
N LYS A 253 6.60 17.29 5.65
CA LYS A 253 6.38 18.67 6.13
C LYS A 253 7.41 19.67 5.61
N ALA A 254 8.56 19.17 5.16
CA ALA A 254 9.62 19.97 4.54
C ALA A 254 9.41 20.25 3.04
N ASP A 255 8.43 19.64 2.38
CA ASP A 255 8.18 19.86 0.95
C ASP A 255 7.52 21.23 0.72
N ALA A 256 8.31 22.19 0.25
CA ALA A 256 7.80 23.53 -0.04
C ALA A 256 6.63 23.51 -1.05
N TYR A 257 6.63 22.63 -2.06
CA TYR A 257 5.57 22.57 -3.08
C TYR A 257 4.24 22.03 -2.56
N ALA A 258 4.24 21.30 -1.45
CA ALA A 258 3.03 20.84 -0.77
C ALA A 258 2.45 21.91 0.18
N TRP A 259 3.31 22.78 0.71
CA TRP A 259 2.97 23.76 1.76
C TRP A 259 3.21 25.19 1.27
N ALA A 260 4.35 25.82 1.60
CA ALA A 260 4.59 27.25 1.36
C ALA A 260 4.50 27.71 -0.11
N MET A 261 4.74 26.82 -1.06
CA MET A 261 4.76 27.05 -2.51
C MET A 261 3.65 26.26 -3.23
N TRP A 262 2.54 25.96 -2.56
CA TRP A 262 1.45 25.17 -3.13
C TRP A 262 0.86 25.73 -4.44
N ARG A 263 0.97 27.05 -4.65
CA ARG A 263 0.56 27.73 -5.90
C ARG A 263 1.59 27.61 -7.03
N THR A 264 2.84 27.29 -6.72
CA THR A 264 3.95 27.28 -7.66
C THR A 264 3.96 25.96 -8.46
N PRO A 265 4.04 26.01 -9.81
CA PRO A 265 4.22 24.81 -10.63
C PRO A 265 5.48 24.04 -10.23
N PHE A 266 5.46 22.72 -10.38
CA PHE A 266 6.68 21.92 -10.18
C PHE A 266 7.74 22.30 -11.22
N THR A 267 9.01 22.21 -10.85
CA THR A 267 10.10 22.23 -11.82
C THR A 267 10.20 20.86 -12.51
N GLU A 268 10.88 20.79 -13.64
CA GLU A 268 11.13 19.51 -14.34
C GLU A 268 11.83 18.48 -13.43
N GLU A 269 12.77 18.94 -12.59
CA GLU A 269 13.44 18.08 -11.62
C GLU A 269 12.45 17.45 -10.63
N GLU A 270 11.54 18.25 -10.06
CA GLU A 270 10.54 17.76 -9.12
C GLU A 270 9.50 16.86 -9.80
N GLU A 271 9.09 17.19 -11.03
CA GLU A 271 8.23 16.31 -11.81
C GLU A 271 8.86 14.93 -12.01
N ASN A 272 10.15 14.87 -12.34
CA ASN A 272 10.85 13.60 -12.55
C ASN A 272 10.90 12.76 -11.27
N LYS A 273 11.21 13.37 -10.12
CA LYS A 273 11.18 12.67 -8.81
C LYS A 273 9.80 12.11 -8.49
N LEU A 274 8.76 12.92 -8.70
CA LEU A 274 7.38 12.52 -8.45
C LEU A 274 6.91 11.40 -9.39
N ARG A 275 7.28 11.45 -10.68
CA ARG A 275 7.01 10.35 -11.64
C ARG A 275 7.71 9.07 -11.22
N MET A 276 8.95 9.14 -10.73
CA MET A 276 9.67 7.96 -10.23
C MET A 276 8.93 7.30 -9.06
N ILE A 277 8.52 8.07 -8.06
CA ILE A 277 7.75 7.57 -6.91
C ILE A 277 6.43 6.95 -7.38
N ALA A 278 5.69 7.65 -8.24
CA ALA A 278 4.39 7.18 -8.72
C ALA A 278 4.51 5.89 -9.54
N THR A 279 5.49 5.82 -10.44
CA THR A 279 5.73 4.65 -11.30
C THR A 279 6.17 3.45 -10.47
N HIS A 280 7.12 3.64 -9.54
CA HIS A 280 7.58 2.58 -8.64
C HIS A 280 6.44 2.05 -7.76
N SER A 281 5.63 2.94 -7.19
CA SER A 281 4.46 2.56 -6.39
C SER A 281 3.46 1.72 -7.19
N LYS A 282 3.08 2.20 -8.39
CA LYS A 282 2.12 1.52 -9.26
C LYS A 282 2.58 0.11 -9.63
N ARG A 283 3.84 -0.04 -10.03
CA ARG A 283 4.44 -1.35 -10.35
C ARG A 283 4.31 -2.36 -9.22
N LEU A 284 4.31 -1.89 -7.97
CA LEU A 284 4.25 -2.70 -6.76
C LEU A 284 2.83 -2.89 -6.19
N GLY A 285 1.81 -2.39 -6.89
CA GLY A 285 0.43 -2.39 -6.42
C GLY A 285 0.23 -1.50 -5.18
N ILE A 286 1.00 -0.41 -5.08
CA ILE A 286 0.86 0.64 -4.08
C ILE A 286 0.23 1.86 -4.77
N VAL A 287 -0.83 2.38 -4.19
CA VAL A 287 -1.44 3.65 -4.61
C VAL A 287 -0.61 4.81 -4.04
N PRO A 288 0.08 5.60 -4.88
CA PRO A 288 0.75 6.81 -4.42
C PRO A 288 -0.30 7.90 -4.16
N CYS A 289 -0.24 8.50 -2.97
CA CYS A 289 -1.01 9.69 -2.61
C CYS A 289 -0.09 10.89 -2.45
N TYR A 290 -0.56 12.06 -2.83
CA TYR A 290 0.13 13.32 -2.58
C TYR A 290 -0.74 14.25 -1.73
N GLY A 291 -0.16 14.79 -0.65
CA GLY A 291 -0.83 15.74 0.22
C GLY A 291 -0.43 17.19 -0.02
N ILE A 292 -1.42 18.06 -0.19
CA ILE A 292 -1.24 19.52 -0.26
C ILE A 292 -1.95 20.16 0.93
N GLY A 293 -1.26 21.06 1.63
CA GLY A 293 -1.84 21.87 2.69
C GLY A 293 -1.82 23.36 2.39
N PRO A 294 -2.90 23.91 1.83
CA PRO A 294 -2.95 25.33 1.45
C PRO A 294 -3.39 26.23 2.62
N GLY A 295 -3.75 25.67 3.78
CA GLY A 295 -4.44 26.39 4.86
C GLY A 295 -3.63 27.50 5.56
N TYR A 296 -2.33 27.62 5.29
CA TYR A 296 -1.53 28.71 5.85
C TYR A 296 -1.90 30.09 5.30
N ASP A 297 -2.21 30.19 4.01
CA ASP A 297 -2.39 31.49 3.34
C ASP A 297 -3.51 31.51 2.29
N ILE A 298 -4.22 30.40 2.09
CA ILE A 298 -5.35 30.35 1.14
C ILE A 298 -6.44 31.35 1.49
N LYS A 299 -7.00 31.98 0.46
CA LYS A 299 -8.24 32.75 0.49
C LYS A 299 -9.35 31.94 -0.16
N PHE A 300 -10.28 31.44 0.64
CA PHE A 300 -11.40 30.60 0.20
C PHE A 300 -12.43 31.38 -0.65
N SER A 301 -12.57 32.67 -0.38
CA SER A 301 -13.41 33.60 -1.15
C SER A 301 -12.83 33.92 -2.53
N ASN A 302 -11.52 33.77 -2.70
CA ASN A 302 -10.79 34.17 -3.89
C ASN A 302 -10.68 33.04 -4.92
N ASN A 303 -11.11 33.32 -6.14
CA ASN A 303 -11.07 32.32 -7.21
C ASN A 303 -9.65 32.04 -7.75
N ARG A 304 -8.68 32.94 -7.54
CA ARG A 304 -7.30 32.75 -8.04
C ARG A 304 -6.60 31.61 -7.32
N ASP A 305 -6.74 31.57 -6.00
CA ASP A 305 -6.21 30.52 -5.14
C ASP A 305 -6.82 29.16 -5.48
N TYR A 306 -8.13 29.13 -5.70
CA TYR A 306 -8.81 27.92 -6.17
C TYR A 306 -8.23 27.40 -7.50
N ILE A 307 -8.07 28.28 -8.49
CA ILE A 307 -7.52 27.89 -9.80
C ILE A 307 -6.08 27.37 -9.66
N ALA A 308 -5.26 27.99 -8.82
CA ALA A 308 -3.90 27.51 -8.57
C ALA A 308 -3.90 26.11 -7.94
N LEU A 309 -4.79 25.86 -6.97
CA LEU A 309 -4.92 24.57 -6.30
C LEU A 309 -5.36 23.49 -7.29
N LEU A 310 -6.39 23.77 -8.09
CA LEU A 310 -6.90 22.84 -9.10
C LEU A 310 -5.81 22.47 -10.11
N LYS A 311 -5.08 23.46 -10.65
CA LYS A 311 -3.95 23.22 -11.57
C LYS A 311 -2.84 22.38 -10.93
N LYS A 312 -2.57 22.58 -9.64
CA LYS A 312 -1.58 21.78 -8.91
C LYS A 312 -2.00 20.31 -8.82
N TYR A 313 -3.28 20.05 -8.52
CA TYR A 313 -3.82 18.69 -8.51
C TYR A 313 -3.91 18.05 -9.91
N GLU A 314 -4.27 18.82 -10.95
CA GLU A 314 -4.19 18.37 -12.34
C GLU A 314 -2.78 17.91 -12.72
N SER A 315 -1.75 18.67 -12.33
CA SER A 315 -0.35 18.28 -12.54
C SER A 315 -0.02 16.97 -11.81
N LEU A 316 -0.41 16.81 -10.55
CA LEU A 316 -0.20 15.57 -9.79
C LEU A 316 -0.86 14.34 -10.43
N ILE A 317 -2.09 14.48 -10.94
CA ILE A 317 -2.78 13.42 -11.70
C ILE A 317 -1.93 13.02 -12.92
N ASN A 318 -1.44 13.99 -13.69
CA ASN A 318 -0.59 13.76 -14.86
C ASN A 318 0.80 13.18 -14.51
N LEU A 319 1.27 13.35 -13.27
CA LEU A 319 2.50 12.75 -12.74
C LEU A 319 2.31 11.31 -12.26
N GLY A 320 1.07 10.85 -12.13
CA GLY A 320 0.73 9.48 -11.73
C GLY A 320 0.11 9.35 -10.34
N PHE A 321 -0.20 10.44 -9.65
CA PHE A 321 -0.99 10.46 -8.41
C PHE A 321 -2.49 10.52 -8.73
N ASP A 322 -2.95 9.61 -9.58
CA ASP A 322 -4.27 9.66 -10.21
C ASP A 322 -5.35 8.85 -9.50
N ARG A 323 -5.02 8.18 -8.38
CA ARG A 323 -6.00 7.43 -7.58
C ARG A 323 -6.23 8.03 -6.20
N CYS A 324 -5.31 8.84 -5.71
CA CYS A 324 -5.36 9.36 -4.35
C CYS A 324 -4.70 10.74 -4.23
N LEU A 325 -5.46 11.68 -3.70
CA LEU A 325 -5.01 13.04 -3.37
C LEU A 325 -5.46 13.38 -1.95
N VAL A 326 -4.70 14.23 -1.26
CA VAL A 326 -5.02 14.64 0.11
C VAL A 326 -5.03 16.16 0.24
N LEU A 327 -6.17 16.71 0.67
CA LEU A 327 -6.30 18.11 1.05
C LEU A 327 -6.15 18.23 2.57
N ALA A 328 -5.10 18.93 3.02
CA ALA A 328 -4.70 18.95 4.40
C ALA A 328 -4.83 20.33 5.07
N PHE A 329 -5.40 20.35 6.28
CA PHE A 329 -5.55 21.55 7.11
C PHE A 329 -4.97 21.37 8.52
N ASP A 330 -4.26 20.28 8.79
CA ASP A 330 -3.52 20.12 10.04
C ASP A 330 -2.48 21.23 10.21
N ASP A 331 -2.36 21.74 11.45
CA ASP A 331 -1.40 22.79 11.82
C ASP A 331 -1.57 24.13 11.07
N THR A 332 -2.77 24.39 10.55
CA THR A 332 -3.11 25.65 9.85
C THR A 332 -3.98 26.60 10.68
N GLN A 333 -4.28 27.78 10.13
CA GLN A 333 -5.14 28.78 10.78
C GLN A 333 -6.55 28.22 11.02
N LYS A 334 -7.12 28.51 12.19
CA LYS A 334 -8.50 28.11 12.56
C LYS A 334 -9.53 29.24 12.41
N SER A 335 -9.09 30.45 12.08
CA SER A 335 -9.94 31.64 11.90
C SER A 335 -9.97 32.09 10.44
N LEU A 336 -11.14 32.49 9.97
CA LEU A 336 -11.30 33.07 8.63
C LEU A 336 -10.52 34.38 8.51
N SER A 337 -9.98 34.66 7.32
CA SER A 337 -9.47 35.98 7.01
C SER A 337 -10.61 37.00 6.83
N GLU A 338 -10.32 38.30 6.93
CA GLU A 338 -11.36 39.35 6.78
C GLU A 338 -12.10 39.26 5.44
N GLU A 339 -11.40 38.87 4.37
CA GLU A 339 -12.02 38.65 3.06
C GLU A 339 -12.99 37.46 3.09
N ASP A 340 -12.57 36.34 3.69
CA ASP A 340 -13.37 35.12 3.74
C ASP A 340 -14.62 35.27 4.62
N LYS A 341 -14.57 36.11 5.66
CA LYS A 341 -15.73 36.44 6.51
C LYS A 341 -16.90 37.06 5.73
N THR A 342 -16.64 37.65 4.56
CA THR A 342 -17.71 38.18 3.70
C THR A 342 -18.55 37.09 3.05
N ARG A 343 -18.05 35.85 3.02
CA ARG A 343 -18.66 34.73 2.29
C ARG A 343 -18.97 33.53 3.17
N PHE A 344 -18.15 33.25 4.17
CA PHE A 344 -18.27 32.07 5.01
C PHE A 344 -18.50 32.48 6.46
N SER A 345 -19.35 31.72 7.14
CA SER A 345 -19.67 31.91 8.57
C SER A 345 -18.66 31.25 9.49
N SER A 346 -17.91 30.25 9.00
CA SER A 346 -16.94 29.50 9.78
C SER A 346 -15.81 28.92 8.92
N MET A 347 -14.71 28.54 9.57
CA MET A 347 -13.60 27.83 8.91
C MET A 347 -14.04 26.47 8.37
N ALA A 348 -14.92 25.76 9.10
CA ALA A 348 -15.47 24.48 8.65
C ALA A 348 -16.21 24.63 7.31
N GLU A 349 -17.06 25.65 7.21
CA GLU A 349 -17.81 25.94 5.99
C GLU A 349 -16.89 26.25 4.81
N ALA A 350 -15.87 27.09 5.03
CA ALA A 350 -14.92 27.47 3.99
C ALA A 350 -14.11 26.27 3.46
N GLN A 351 -13.62 25.41 4.35
CA GLN A 351 -12.84 24.22 3.98
C GLN A 351 -13.69 23.14 3.32
N VAL A 352 -14.90 22.88 3.83
CA VAL A 352 -15.87 21.97 3.21
C VAL A 352 -16.27 22.48 1.82
N TYR A 353 -16.51 23.79 1.67
CA TYR A 353 -16.80 24.40 0.38
C TYR A 353 -15.66 24.16 -0.61
N LEU A 354 -14.41 24.40 -0.20
CA LEU A 354 -13.24 24.15 -1.03
C LEU A 354 -13.11 22.67 -1.41
N ALA A 355 -13.22 21.75 -0.44
CA ALA A 355 -13.11 20.32 -0.67
C ALA A 355 -14.17 19.81 -1.65
N LYS A 356 -15.43 20.23 -1.47
CA LYS A 356 -16.55 19.90 -2.36
C LYS A 356 -16.33 20.39 -3.78
N ARG A 357 -15.98 21.67 -3.91
CA ARG A 357 -15.73 22.28 -5.22
C ARG A 357 -14.57 21.58 -5.93
N LEU A 358 -13.47 21.37 -5.21
CA LEU A 358 -12.27 20.73 -5.74
C LEU A 358 -12.54 19.30 -6.20
N TYR A 359 -13.25 18.49 -5.41
CA TYR A 359 -13.55 17.10 -5.76
C TYR A 359 -14.41 16.98 -7.01
N GLU A 360 -15.43 17.83 -7.15
CA GLU A 360 -16.31 17.82 -8.32
C GLU A 360 -15.53 18.18 -9.61
N ASP A 361 -14.58 19.11 -9.55
CA ASP A 361 -13.75 19.45 -10.71
C ASP A 361 -12.69 18.38 -10.99
N ILE A 362 -12.03 17.84 -9.95
CA ILE A 362 -11.08 16.73 -10.08
C ILE A 362 -11.75 15.47 -10.66
N LYS A 363 -12.98 15.17 -10.28
CA LYS A 363 -13.72 14.00 -10.82
C LYS A 363 -14.04 14.10 -12.30
N LYS A 364 -14.11 15.30 -12.87
CA LYS A 364 -14.25 15.50 -14.32
C LYS A 364 -12.96 15.14 -15.05
N ILE A 365 -11.81 15.24 -14.39
CA ILE A 365 -10.49 14.88 -14.93
C ILE A 365 -10.24 13.38 -14.74
N LYS A 366 -10.54 12.85 -13.54
CA LYS A 366 -10.32 11.45 -13.18
C LYS A 366 -11.45 10.95 -12.27
N SER A 367 -12.32 10.09 -12.80
CA SER A 367 -13.58 9.70 -12.13
C SER A 367 -13.41 8.80 -10.91
N ASP A 368 -12.40 7.92 -10.89
CA ASP A 368 -12.14 6.92 -9.85
C ASP A 368 -11.29 7.45 -8.68
N ILE A 369 -10.99 8.75 -8.65
CA ILE A 369 -10.06 9.32 -7.69
C ILE A 369 -10.65 9.45 -6.29
N MET A 370 -9.83 9.12 -5.30
CA MET A 370 -10.09 9.37 -3.89
C MET A 370 -9.48 10.71 -3.47
N LEU A 371 -10.30 11.58 -2.88
CA LEU A 371 -9.82 12.77 -2.17
C LEU A 371 -9.98 12.54 -0.67
N ALA A 372 -8.84 12.48 0.04
CA ALA A 372 -8.83 12.48 1.49
C ALA A 372 -8.76 13.91 2.03
N PHE A 373 -9.34 14.12 3.20
CA PHE A 373 -9.41 15.40 3.88
C PHE A 373 -8.79 15.26 5.28
N VAL A 374 -7.77 16.07 5.57
CA VAL A 374 -7.19 16.16 6.92
C VAL A 374 -7.75 17.42 7.59
N PRO A 375 -8.63 17.29 8.59
CA PRO A 375 -9.21 18.44 9.29
C PRO A 375 -8.18 19.18 10.14
N ASN A 376 -8.50 20.42 10.55
CA ASN A 376 -7.76 21.12 11.61
C ASN A 376 -7.81 20.34 12.92
N ASP A 377 -9.03 19.90 13.29
CA ASP A 377 -9.28 19.13 14.50
C ASP A 377 -9.38 17.64 14.13
N TYR A 378 -8.30 16.90 14.35
CA TYR A 378 -8.15 15.49 13.96
C TYR A 378 -8.09 14.50 15.13
N THR A 379 -8.44 14.94 16.35
CA THR A 379 -8.48 14.11 17.57
C THR A 379 -9.87 14.16 18.20
N THR A 380 -10.26 13.12 18.95
CA THR A 380 -11.50 13.17 19.75
C THR A 380 -11.43 14.24 20.82
N GLU A 381 -10.28 14.45 21.45
CA GLU A 381 -10.10 15.46 22.50
C GLU A 381 -10.45 16.86 22.00
N TRP A 382 -9.96 17.24 20.83
CA TRP A 382 -10.27 18.53 20.22
C TRP A 382 -11.73 18.62 19.76
N ALA A 383 -12.32 17.48 19.40
CA ALA A 383 -13.71 17.40 18.97
C ALA A 383 -14.76 17.45 20.11
N LYS A 384 -14.35 17.37 21.39
CA LYS A 384 -15.26 17.15 22.55
C LYS A 384 -16.37 18.20 22.71
N ASN A 385 -16.23 19.40 22.13
CA ASN A 385 -17.25 20.45 22.10
C ASN A 385 -17.37 21.09 20.71
N ASP A 386 -16.89 20.41 19.68
CA ASP A 386 -16.56 21.05 18.41
C ASP A 386 -17.68 20.95 17.37
N THR A 387 -18.15 22.12 16.93
CA THR A 387 -19.03 22.24 15.76
C THR A 387 -18.29 22.01 14.46
N TYR A 388 -16.97 22.25 14.40
CA TYR A 388 -16.16 22.14 13.19
C TYR A 388 -16.08 20.69 12.70
N LEU A 389 -15.58 19.74 13.48
CA LEU A 389 -15.42 18.35 13.02
C LEU A 389 -16.78 17.69 12.80
N SER A 390 -17.78 18.03 13.61
CA SER A 390 -19.17 17.59 13.41
C SER A 390 -19.72 18.06 12.07
N PHE A 391 -19.46 19.31 11.68
CA PHE A 391 -19.85 19.87 10.39
C PHE A 391 -19.08 19.20 9.25
N VAL A 392 -17.75 19.10 9.34
CA VAL A 392 -16.90 18.42 8.34
C VAL A 392 -17.35 16.98 8.11
N ALA A 393 -17.55 16.21 9.19
CA ALA A 393 -18.00 14.83 9.12
C ALA A 393 -19.39 14.73 8.47
N LYS A 394 -20.35 15.56 8.89
CA LYS A 394 -21.69 15.58 8.30
C LYS A 394 -21.66 15.85 6.80
N GLU A 395 -20.84 16.80 6.37
CA GLU A 395 -20.83 17.28 4.99
C GLU A 395 -19.96 16.44 4.03
N LEU A 396 -19.00 15.68 4.55
CA LEU A 396 -18.01 14.94 3.75
C LEU A 396 -18.04 13.41 3.92
N LYS A 397 -18.69 12.85 4.95
CA LYS A 397 -18.62 11.40 5.28
C LYS A 397 -18.91 10.43 4.14
N ASP A 398 -19.84 10.76 3.23
CA ASP A 398 -20.31 9.80 2.21
C ASP A 398 -19.39 9.77 0.99
N ARG A 399 -18.56 10.81 0.81
CA ARG A 399 -17.78 11.04 -0.42
C ARG A 399 -16.27 11.05 -0.22
N TYR A 400 -15.79 11.32 0.99
CA TYR A 400 -14.39 11.60 1.29
C TYR A 400 -13.87 10.65 2.36
N ARG A 401 -12.56 10.42 2.36
CA ARG A 401 -11.87 9.83 3.51
C ARG A 401 -11.44 10.96 4.44
N ILE A 402 -11.84 10.91 5.70
CA ILE A 402 -11.52 11.95 6.68
C ILE A 402 -10.47 11.37 7.63
N ALA A 403 -9.33 12.05 7.77
CA ALA A 403 -8.25 11.59 8.65
C ALA A 403 -8.57 11.88 10.13
N TRP A 404 -8.14 10.97 11.00
CA TRP A 404 -8.33 11.04 12.45
C TRP A 404 -7.24 10.22 13.16
N THR A 405 -6.67 10.73 14.25
CA THR A 405 -5.54 10.10 14.95
C THR A 405 -5.92 9.35 16.22
N GLY A 406 -7.22 9.30 16.54
CA GLY A 406 -7.69 8.66 17.76
C GLY A 406 -8.18 9.65 18.81
N SER A 407 -8.11 9.21 20.07
CA SER A 407 -8.53 10.01 21.22
C SER A 407 -7.72 11.30 21.35
N VAL A 408 -6.42 11.21 21.08
CA VAL A 408 -5.44 12.30 21.15
C VAL A 408 -4.52 12.25 19.92
N VAL A 409 -3.55 13.17 19.82
CA VAL A 409 -2.61 13.23 18.69
C VAL A 409 -1.83 11.93 18.53
N VAL A 410 -1.30 11.40 19.64
CA VAL A 410 -0.60 10.10 19.70
C VAL A 410 -1.39 9.18 20.62
N SER A 411 -2.31 8.40 20.04
CA SER A 411 -3.21 7.54 20.80
C SER A 411 -2.53 6.20 21.22
N PRO A 412 -2.77 5.71 22.45
CA PRO A 412 -2.08 4.54 23.03
C PRO A 412 -2.63 3.17 22.63
#